data_AF-B5U4D2-F1
#
_entry.id   AF-B5U4D2-F1
#
_cell.length_a   1.000
_cell.length_b   1.000
_cell.length_c   1.000
_cell.angle_alpha   90.00
_cell.angle_beta   90.00
_cell.angle_gamma   90.00
#
_symmetry.space_group_name_H-M   'P 1'
#
loop_
_entity.id
_entity.type
_entity.pdbx_description
1 polymer ?
#
loop_
_entity_poly.entity_id
_entity_poly.type
_entity_poly.pdbx_seq_one_letter_code
_entity_poly.pdbx_strand_id
1 'polypeptide(L)'
;MLMYLMKYFFVFMFLCGSWVFVSKRKHLLLMLLSLEFIVISLFMGLMVILSLYNYESYFSMFYLVFSVCEGALGLGILVSMIRSHGNDYFNSFNILKC
;
A
#
# COMPACT_ATOMS: atom_id res chain seq x y z
N MET A 1 19.95 12.67 -16.12
CA MET A 1 20.00 13.21 -14.74
C MET A 1 18.64 13.11 -14.04
N LEU A 2 17.57 13.67 -14.61
CA LEU A 2 16.22 13.64 -14.01
C LEU A 2 15.74 12.21 -13.66
N MET A 3 15.97 11.24 -14.55
CA MET A 3 15.51 9.86 -14.37
C MET A 3 16.23 9.11 -13.22
N TYR A 4 17.49 9.46 -12.94
CA TYR A 4 18.18 8.95 -11.76
C TYR A 4 17.60 9.53 -10.47
N LEU A 5 17.26 10.83 -10.49
CA LEU A 5 16.65 11.51 -9.36
C LEU A 5 15.27 10.93 -9.03
N MET A 6 14.46 10.62 -10.05
CA MET A 6 13.18 9.93 -9.89
C MET A 6 13.35 8.52 -9.31
N LYS A 7 14.40 7.80 -9.70
CA LYS A 7 14.75 6.49 -9.11
C LYS A 7 15.04 6.59 -7.60
N TYR A 8 15.86 7.56 -7.19
CA TYR A 8 16.15 7.78 -5.77
C TYR A 8 14.90 8.19 -4.98
N PHE A 9 14.06 9.05 -5.57
CA PHE A 9 12.81 9.49 -4.95
C PHE A 9 11.85 8.32 -4.72
N PHE A 10 11.68 7.44 -5.72
CA PHE A 10 10.87 6.22 -5.58
C PHE A 10 11.35 5.35 -4.40
N VAL A 11 12.65 5.06 -4.34
CA VAL A 11 13.22 4.22 -3.27
C VAL A 11 12.99 4.85 -1.90
N PHE A 12 13.17 6.16 -1.78
CA PHE A 12 12.92 6.88 -0.52
C PHE A 12 11.45 6.77 -0.09
N MET A 13 10.50 7.02 -1.00
CA MET A 13 9.07 6.91 -0.72
C MET A 13 8.68 5.49 -0.28
N PHE A 14 9.19 4.46 -0.95
CA PHE A 14 8.93 3.07 -0.59
C PHE A 14 9.48 2.72 0.81
N LEU A 15 10.67 3.18 1.15
CA LEU A 15 11.27 2.97 2.47
C LEU A 15 10.48 3.66 3.58
N CYS A 16 10.05 4.91 3.36
CA CYS A 16 9.21 5.61 4.32
C CYS A 16 7.86 4.89 4.53
N GLY A 17 7.22 4.45 3.45
CA GLY A 17 5.95 3.70 3.52
C GLY A 17 6.08 2.39 4.28
N SER A 18 7.10 1.60 3.97
CA SER A 18 7.37 0.32 4.62
C SER A 18 7.72 0.48 6.11
N TRP A 19 8.49 1.52 6.48
CA TRP A 19 8.73 1.81 7.90
C TRP A 19 7.44 2.13 8.67
N VAL A 20 6.55 2.94 8.10
CA VAL A 20 5.26 3.24 8.73
C VAL A 20 4.43 1.97 8.89
N PHE A 21 4.42 1.09 7.88
CA PHE A 21 3.72 -0.19 7.94
C PHE A 21 4.28 -1.10 9.04
N VAL A 22 5.60 -1.20 9.18
CA VAL A 22 6.22 -2.06 10.22
C VAL A 22 5.98 -1.51 11.63
N SER A 23 5.77 -0.21 11.80
CA SER A 23 5.66 0.47 13.11
C SER A 23 4.41 0.14 13.96
N LYS A 24 3.71 -0.97 13.68
CA LYS A 24 2.54 -1.53 14.40
C LYS A 24 1.71 -0.46 15.13
N ARG A 25 1.00 0.36 14.34
CA ARG A 25 0.08 1.36 14.90
C ARG A 25 -1.19 0.66 15.38
N LYS A 26 -1.77 1.18 16.47
CA LYS A 26 -2.92 0.56 17.13
C LYS A 26 -4.16 0.45 16.23
N HIS A 27 -4.34 1.39 15.30
CA HIS A 27 -5.51 1.44 14.41
C HIS A 27 -5.22 0.82 13.05
N LEU A 28 -6.13 -0.03 12.58
CA LEU A 28 -6.00 -0.73 11.31
C LEU A 28 -6.14 0.17 10.08
N LEU A 29 -6.92 1.25 10.19
CA LEU A 29 -7.07 2.25 9.13
C LEU A 29 -5.73 2.92 8.74
N LEU A 30 -4.89 3.23 9.73
CA LEU A 30 -3.54 3.78 9.51
C LEU A 30 -2.60 2.81 8.80
N MET A 31 -2.85 1.50 8.93
CA MET A 31 -2.08 0.46 8.23
C MET A 31 -2.55 0.29 6.78
N LEU A 32 -3.85 0.47 6.51
CA LEU A 32 -4.38 0.46 5.14
C LEU A 32 -3.88 1.68 4.34
N LEU A 33 -3.87 2.87 4.96
CA LEU A 33 -3.31 4.08 4.34
C LEU A 33 -1.82 3.94 4.01
N SER A 34 -1.03 3.28 4.87
CA SER A 34 0.39 3.05 4.57
C SER A 34 0.59 2.03 3.45
N LEU A 35 -0.31 1.05 3.29
CA LEU A 35 -0.31 0.15 2.13
C LEU A 35 -0.64 0.89 0.83
N GLU A 36 -1.65 1.75 0.81
CA GLU A 36 -1.95 2.57 -0.38
C GLU A 36 -0.77 3.48 -0.77
N PHE A 37 -0.07 4.04 0.21
CA PHE A 37 1.14 4.82 -0.05
C PHE A 37 2.26 3.98 -0.68
N ILE A 38 2.43 2.72 -0.24
CA ILE A 38 3.38 1.77 -0.85
C ILE A 38 2.99 1.47 -2.30
N VAL A 39 1.72 1.22 -2.58
CA VAL A 39 1.21 0.98 -3.94
C VAL A 39 1.52 2.16 -4.87
N ILE A 40 1.27 3.39 -4.43
CA ILE A 40 1.56 4.59 -5.23
C ILE A 40 3.06 4.71 -5.51
N SER A 41 3.91 4.43 -4.51
CA SER A 41 5.35 4.43 -4.72
C SER A 41 5.75 3.40 -5.79
N LEU A 42 5.23 2.18 -5.73
CA LEU A 42 5.50 1.13 -6.70
C LEU A 42 5.00 1.49 -8.12
N PHE A 43 3.84 2.15 -8.22
CA PHE A 43 3.35 2.67 -9.50
C PHE A 43 4.33 3.68 -10.12
N MET A 44 4.88 4.61 -9.33
CA MET A 44 5.91 5.54 -9.80
C MET A 44 7.16 4.80 -10.30
N GLY A 45 7.60 3.75 -9.58
CA GLY A 45 8.71 2.90 -10.02
C GLY A 45 8.44 2.19 -11.35
N LEU A 46 7.24 1.62 -11.51
CA LEU A 46 6.80 0.96 -12.74
C LEU A 46 6.80 1.92 -13.94
N MET A 47 6.29 3.14 -13.78
CA MET A 47 6.28 4.14 -14.86
C MET A 47 7.69 4.52 -15.31
N VAL A 48 8.63 4.69 -14.38
CA VAL A 48 10.02 4.98 -14.71
C VAL A 48 10.66 3.82 -15.47
N ILE A 49 10.40 2.57 -15.09
CA ILE A 49 10.93 1.39 -15.79
C ILE A 49 10.34 1.25 -17.18
N LEU A 50 9.02 1.41 -17.34
CA LEU A 50 8.35 1.33 -18.64
C LEU A 50 8.87 2.41 -19.61
N SER A 51 9.08 3.64 -19.11
CA SER A 51 9.66 4.73 -19.90
C SER A 51 11.11 4.47 -20.33
N LEU A 52 11.87 3.73 -19.52
CA LEU A 52 13.27 3.38 -19.78
C LEU A 52 13.41 2.43 -20.97
N TYR A 53 12.50 1.47 -21.06
CA TYR A 53 12.49 0.44 -22.09
C TYR A 53 11.57 0.78 -23.27
N ASN A 54 10.97 1.98 -23.30
CA ASN A 54 9.98 2.42 -24.30
C ASN A 54 8.82 1.41 -24.49
N TYR A 55 8.39 0.76 -23.41
CA TYR A 55 7.21 -0.09 -23.45
C TYR A 55 5.94 0.74 -23.28
N GLU A 56 4.85 0.23 -23.85
CA GLU A 56 3.54 0.85 -23.71
C GLU A 56 3.07 0.88 -22.26
N SER A 57 2.44 1.99 -21.86
CA SER A 57 1.93 2.20 -20.50
C SER A 57 0.68 1.36 -20.17
N TYR A 58 0.25 0.45 -21.04
CA TYR A 58 -0.91 -0.42 -20.76
C TYR A 58 -0.71 -1.30 -19.53
N PHE A 59 0.52 -1.75 -19.27
CA PHE A 59 0.81 -2.59 -18.09
C PHE A 59 0.56 -1.85 -16.77
N SER A 60 0.81 -0.53 -16.73
CA SER A 60 0.60 0.27 -15.52
C SER A 60 -0.90 0.43 -15.18
N MET A 61 -1.78 0.40 -16.19
CA MET A 61 -3.23 0.38 -15.97
C MET A 61 -3.70 -0.92 -15.33
N PHE A 62 -3.19 -2.07 -15.79
CA PHE A 62 -3.50 -3.36 -15.15
C PHE A 62 -3.06 -3.37 -13.69
N TYR A 63 -1.87 -2.87 -13.40
CA TYR A 63 -1.38 -2.76 -12.02
C TYR A 63 -2.32 -1.94 -11.13
N LEU A 64 -2.79 -0.78 -11.60
CA LEU A 64 -3.72 0.05 -10.84
C LEU A 64 -5.04 -0.65 -10.53
N VAL A 65 -5.61 -1.37 -11.50
CA VAL A 65 -6.88 -2.11 -11.28
C VAL A 65 -6.71 -3.14 -10.17
N PHE A 66 -5.66 -3.96 -10.21
CA PHE A 66 -5.39 -4.94 -9.15
C PHE A 66 -5.16 -4.28 -7.79
N SER A 67 -4.45 -3.15 -7.75
CA SER A 67 -4.20 -2.46 -6.49
C SER A 67 -5.46 -1.89 -5.84
N VAL A 68 -6.41 -1.38 -6.64
CA VAL A 68 -7.69 -0.87 -6.10
C VAL A 68 -8.55 -2.02 -5.59
N CYS A 69 -8.49 -3.20 -6.23
CA CYS A 69 -9.17 -4.39 -5.74
C CYS A 69 -8.64 -4.83 -4.37
N GLU A 70 -7.32 -4.83 -4.15
CA GLU A 70 -6.74 -5.11 -2.84
C GLU A 70 -7.17 -4.08 -1.78
N GLY A 71 -7.20 -2.80 -2.14
CA GLY A 71 -7.72 -1.74 -1.26
C GLY A 71 -9.18 -1.95 -0.87
N ALA A 72 -10.04 -2.30 -1.82
CA ALA A 72 -11.45 -2.58 -1.58
C ALA A 72 -11.65 -3.80 -0.67
N LEU A 73 -10.86 -4.86 -0.85
CA LEU A 73 -10.85 -6.03 0.04
C LEU A 73 -10.39 -5.65 1.46
N GLY A 74 -9.34 -4.85 1.59
CA GLY A 74 -8.84 -4.34 2.87
C GLY A 74 -9.87 -3.53 3.65
N LEU A 75 -10.60 -2.65 2.97
CA LEU A 75 -11.71 -1.89 3.54
C LEU A 75 -12.88 -2.80 3.93
N GLY A 76 -13.21 -3.81 3.12
CA GLY A 76 -14.23 -4.80 3.45
C GLY A 76 -13.94 -5.54 4.77
N ILE A 77 -12.68 -5.92 4.98
CA ILE A 77 -12.22 -6.53 6.25
C ILE A 77 -12.37 -5.53 7.40
N LEU A 78 -12.01 -4.26 7.20
CA LEU A 78 -12.16 -3.22 8.22
C LEU A 78 -13.63 -3.07 8.66
N VAL A 79 -14.56 -3.00 7.71
CA VAL A 79 -16.01 -2.94 8.02
C VAL A 79 -16.48 -4.18 8.78
N SER A 80 -15.97 -5.37 8.44
CA SER A 80 -16.33 -6.61 9.15
C SER A 80 -15.86 -6.60 10.61
N MET A 81 -14.68 -6.04 10.90
CA MET A 81 -14.17 -5.92 12.28
C MET A 81 -14.94 -4.90 13.11
N ILE A 82 -15.33 -3.78 12.52
CA ILE A 82 -16.18 -2.80 13.21
C ILE A 82 -17.49 -3.46 13.62
N ARG A 83 -18.08 -4.30 12.76
CA ARG A 83 -19.33 -5.02 13.07
C ARG A 83 -19.16 -6.11 14.14
N SER A 84 -18.02 -6.80 14.19
CA SER A 84 -17.82 -7.92 15.13
C SER A 84 -17.24 -7.49 16.49
N HIS A 85 -16.27 -6.58 16.50
CA HIS A 85 -15.52 -6.19 17.70
C HIS A 85 -15.77 -4.72 18.12
N GLY A 86 -16.57 -3.96 17.35
CA GLY A 86 -16.97 -2.60 17.68
C GLY A 86 -15.84 -1.56 17.65
N ASN A 87 -14.61 -1.96 17.28
CA ASN A 87 -13.44 -1.09 17.38
C ASN A 87 -12.35 -1.45 16.37
N ASP A 88 -11.65 -0.44 15.85
CA ASP A 88 -10.60 -0.56 14.82
C ASP A 88 -9.22 -0.93 15.37
N TYR A 89 -9.15 -1.34 16.64
CA TYR A 89 -7.89 -1.62 17.32
C TYR A 89 -7.39 -3.04 17.03
N PHE A 90 -6.13 -3.16 16.62
CA PHE A 90 -5.43 -4.43 16.47
C PHE A 90 -5.40 -5.30 17.75
N ASN A 91 -5.61 -4.70 18.92
CA ASN A 91 -5.48 -5.38 20.21
C ASN A 91 -6.69 -6.26 20.58
N SER A 92 -7.81 -6.14 19.86
CA SER A 92 -9.00 -7.00 20.07
C SER A 92 -8.79 -8.44 19.56
N PHE A 93 -7.77 -8.69 18.73
CA PHE A 93 -7.45 -10.01 18.18
C PHE A 93 -6.82 -11.00 19.18
N ASN A 94 -6.68 -10.65 20.46
CA ASN A 94 -6.13 -11.57 21.47
C ASN A 94 -7.00 -12.82 21.70
N ILE A 95 -8.20 -12.91 21.12
CA ILE A 95 -9.05 -14.11 21.16
C ILE A 95 -8.37 -15.32 20.47
N LEU A 96 -7.51 -15.09 19.47
CA LEU A 96 -6.78 -16.15 18.75
C LEU A 96 -5.54 -16.67 19.51
N LYS A 97 -5.23 -16.15 20.70
CA LYS A 97 -4.12 -16.63 21.54
C LYS A 97 -4.51 -17.74 22.52
N CYS A 98 -5.70 -18.32 22.39
CA CYS A 98 -6.10 -19.53 23.10
C CYS A 98 -5.87 -20.76 22.22
#